data_AF-A0A960YY83-F1
#
_entry.id   AF-A0A960YY83-F1
#
_cell.length_a   1.000
_cell.length_b   1.000
_cell.length_c   1.000
_cell.angle_alpha   90.00
_cell.angle_beta   90.00
_cell.angle_gamma   90.00
#
_symmetry.space_group_name_H-M   'P 1'
#
loop_
_entity.id
_entity.type
_entity.pdbx_description
1 polymer ?
#
loop_
_entity_poly.entity_id
_entity_poly.type
_entity_poly.pdbx_seq_one_letter_code
_entity_poly.pdbx_strand_id
1 'polypeptide(L)'
;MIDKRLEKIDYPLIICVVLAVVAGILTLYSQEANFSEGPGKWSKQILYALIGFTAMIFVSRVNYQLLGSYALIIYIVSIILLILTLIPGIGYLPNARGARSWLKLGPFSLQTSEFAKLATVILLGQYLVLREREVRKITVLIIPFIIVLVPMGLIAIQPDFGTAIAFLPILFAMLFLGGADILHIGSLVYLGAVSLCIPMYVEYTKLTLLDNFKDQLVKMEQTELVTLLNRIGGKVWLLLKGKTVTYKDSPVVLSDNGFQKLQEAAEQVIEDNTGLFFQFFTIVNLLLIFGIIFSLISLVLIALHLAQGKSLLRKYYIPLGMLGLSLLAIVGINKTVPFRENQVIRLTAFVNPDKFRQGAGYQLRASKPAIGSGRFLGKGYLKGEMTEGKIPHVPESSTDFIFASWAEQFGFLGSVFLVFILLAIPLRGLQISFESKDRFGSLLAAGIVALIYFHLLINIGIVLGLLPVTGLPLSFVSYGGSHLIMSMVAVGIIISIKIRKHAN
;
A
#
# COMPACT_ATOMS: atom_id res chain seq x y z
N MET A 1 -7.23 -40.93 -22.77
CA MET A 1 -8.23 -40.00 -22.17
C MET A 1 -7.60 -38.86 -21.34
N ILE A 2 -6.26 -38.70 -21.34
CA ILE A 2 -5.55 -37.64 -20.59
C ILE A 2 -5.38 -36.35 -21.43
N ASP A 3 -5.53 -36.39 -22.76
CA ASP A 3 -5.14 -35.27 -23.64
C ASP A 3 -6.07 -34.04 -23.69
N LYS A 4 -7.40 -34.18 -23.69
CA LYS A 4 -8.29 -33.01 -23.88
C LYS A 4 -8.37 -32.04 -22.69
N ARG A 5 -7.83 -32.41 -21.52
CA ARG A 5 -7.76 -31.52 -20.34
C ARG A 5 -6.43 -30.78 -20.26
N LEU A 6 -5.33 -31.34 -20.79
CA LEU A 6 -4.01 -30.70 -20.80
C LEU A 6 -3.92 -29.56 -21.81
N GLU A 7 -4.67 -29.62 -22.92
CA GLU A 7 -4.78 -28.53 -23.91
C GLU A 7 -5.46 -27.26 -23.37
N LYS A 8 -6.14 -27.32 -22.21
CA LYS A 8 -6.83 -26.18 -21.60
C LYS A 8 -5.99 -25.42 -20.57
N ILE A 9 -4.79 -25.91 -20.26
CA ILE A 9 -3.89 -25.28 -19.29
C ILE A 9 -3.09 -24.17 -19.99
N ASP A 10 -3.04 -22.99 -19.38
CA ASP A 10 -2.26 -21.86 -19.89
C ASP A 10 -0.77 -22.04 -19.51
N TYR A 11 -0.04 -22.83 -20.33
CA TYR A 11 1.39 -23.04 -20.15
C TYR A 11 2.21 -21.74 -20.18
N PRO A 12 1.94 -20.76 -21.06
CA PRO A 12 2.64 -19.48 -21.03
C PRO A 12 2.58 -18.78 -19.66
N LEU A 13 1.41 -18.75 -19.02
CA LEU A 13 1.25 -18.19 -17.67
C LEU A 13 2.13 -18.92 -16.63
N ILE A 14 2.13 -20.25 -16.66
CA ILE A 14 2.94 -21.06 -15.73
C ILE A 14 4.43 -20.82 -15.95
N ILE A 15 4.88 -20.79 -17.21
CA ILE A 15 6.29 -20.54 -17.56
C ILE A 15 6.71 -19.16 -17.04
N CYS A 16 5.89 -18.11 -17.20
CA CYS A 16 6.21 -16.78 -16.67
C CYS A 16 6.36 -16.79 -15.14
N VAL A 17 5.46 -17.49 -14.43
CA VAL A 17 5.56 -17.64 -12.97
C VAL A 17 6.84 -18.38 -12.58
N VAL A 18 7.18 -19.49 -13.25
CA VAL A 18 8.41 -20.25 -12.99
C VAL A 18 9.64 -19.37 -13.20
N LEU A 19 9.72 -18.64 -14.31
CA LEU A 19 10.85 -17.75 -14.60
C LEU A 19 10.98 -16.63 -13.54
N ALA A 20 9.86 -16.03 -13.11
CA ALA A 20 9.88 -15.00 -12.07
C ALA A 20 10.36 -15.55 -10.72
N VAL A 21 9.93 -16.75 -10.34
CA VAL A 21 10.34 -17.41 -9.09
C VAL A 21 11.81 -17.81 -9.12
N VAL A 22 12.28 -18.35 -10.25
CA VAL A 22 13.70 -18.67 -10.45
C VAL A 22 14.55 -17.41 -10.37
N ALA A 23 14.13 -16.31 -11.00
CA ALA A 23 14.82 -15.02 -10.88
C ALA A 23 14.92 -14.55 -9.41
N GLY A 24 13.83 -14.67 -8.64
CA GLY A 24 13.82 -14.39 -7.21
C GLY A 24 14.80 -15.25 -6.41
N ILE A 25 14.78 -16.57 -6.61
CA ILE A 25 15.68 -17.51 -5.93
C ILE A 25 17.14 -17.23 -6.28
N LEU A 26 17.45 -16.98 -7.55
CA LEU A 26 18.81 -16.64 -7.99
C LEU A 26 19.32 -15.35 -7.35
N THR A 27 18.44 -14.35 -7.21
CA THR A 27 18.77 -13.08 -6.54
C THR A 27 19.05 -13.32 -5.05
N LEU A 28 18.18 -14.06 -4.36
CA LEU A 28 18.37 -14.36 -2.93
C LEU A 28 19.62 -15.20 -2.68
N TYR A 29 19.92 -16.16 -3.56
CA TYR A 29 21.15 -16.93 -3.48
C TYR A 29 22.35 -16.01 -3.62
N SER A 30 22.34 -15.10 -4.60
CA SER A 30 23.47 -14.19 -4.82
C SER A 30 23.77 -13.26 -3.65
N GLN A 31 22.75 -12.84 -2.91
CA GLN A 31 22.89 -11.98 -1.73
C GLN A 31 23.62 -12.67 -0.56
N GLU A 32 23.48 -13.98 -0.44
CA GLU A 32 23.91 -14.75 0.73
C GLU A 32 25.06 -15.71 0.45
N ALA A 33 25.30 -16.09 -0.81
CA ALA A 33 26.27 -17.13 -1.19
C ALA A 33 27.70 -16.84 -0.70
N ASN A 34 28.13 -15.58 -0.73
CA ASN A 34 29.47 -15.17 -0.32
C ASN A 34 29.60 -14.92 1.21
N PHE A 35 28.49 -14.96 1.96
CA PHE A 35 28.42 -14.39 3.32
C PHE A 35 27.76 -15.28 4.38
N SER A 36 27.09 -16.38 3.98
CA SER A 36 26.40 -17.31 4.88
C SER A 36 27.02 -18.70 4.79
N GLU A 37 27.45 -19.25 5.93
CA GLU A 37 28.00 -20.61 6.04
C GLU A 37 26.92 -21.72 6.03
N GLY A 38 25.63 -21.35 5.97
CA GLY A 38 24.50 -22.30 6.03
C GLY A 38 23.31 -21.92 5.14
N PRO A 39 22.25 -22.76 5.13
CA PRO A 39 21.05 -22.54 4.33
C PRO A 39 20.33 -21.25 4.75
N GLY A 40 20.43 -20.23 3.90
CA GLY A 40 19.87 -18.90 4.13
C GLY A 40 18.41 -18.75 3.66
N LYS A 41 17.99 -17.52 3.39
CA LYS A 41 16.65 -17.18 2.88
C LYS A 41 16.33 -17.87 1.56
N TRP A 42 17.31 -18.05 0.68
CA TRP A 42 17.13 -18.72 -0.61
C TRP A 42 16.65 -20.17 -0.45
N SER A 43 17.15 -20.89 0.55
CA SER A 43 16.77 -22.29 0.80
C SER A 43 15.32 -22.41 1.27
N LYS A 44 14.89 -21.51 2.17
CA LYS A 44 13.49 -21.38 2.60
C LYS A 44 12.59 -20.97 1.44
N GLN A 45 13.05 -20.08 0.56
CA GLN A 45 12.30 -19.68 -0.62
C GLN A 45 12.06 -20.85 -1.58
N ILE A 46 13.02 -21.76 -1.78
CA ILE A 46 12.82 -22.99 -2.56
C ILE A 46 11.69 -23.84 -1.96
N LEU A 47 11.69 -24.04 -0.64
CA LEU A 47 10.62 -24.77 0.04
C LEU A 47 9.25 -24.09 -0.17
N TYR A 48 9.18 -22.76 -0.01
CA TYR A 48 7.94 -22.02 -0.25
C TYR A 48 7.50 -22.07 -1.72
N ALA A 49 8.42 -22.06 -2.67
CA ALA A 49 8.13 -22.22 -4.08
C ALA A 49 7.54 -23.61 -4.37
N LEU A 50 8.12 -24.68 -3.81
CA LEU A 50 7.59 -26.05 -3.97
C LEU A 50 6.18 -26.19 -3.40
N ILE A 51 5.95 -25.67 -2.19
CA ILE A 51 4.62 -25.63 -1.56
C ILE A 51 3.65 -24.82 -2.43
N GLY A 52 4.07 -23.65 -2.89
CA GLY A 52 3.24 -22.77 -3.70
C GLY A 52 2.90 -23.37 -5.08
N PHE A 53 3.83 -24.03 -5.76
CA PHE A 53 3.55 -24.74 -7.02
C PHE A 53 2.57 -25.88 -6.81
N THR A 54 2.74 -26.65 -5.72
CA THR A 54 1.79 -27.70 -5.34
C THR A 54 0.40 -27.12 -5.10
N ALA A 55 0.32 -26.01 -4.36
CA ALA A 55 -0.95 -25.30 -4.12
C ALA A 55 -1.56 -24.74 -5.41
N MET A 56 -0.76 -24.16 -6.30
CA MET A 56 -1.21 -23.65 -7.61
C MET A 56 -1.83 -24.77 -8.46
N ILE A 57 -1.14 -25.92 -8.55
CA ILE A 57 -1.64 -27.08 -9.29
C ILE A 57 -2.93 -27.59 -8.64
N PHE A 58 -2.97 -27.75 -7.32
CA PHE A 58 -4.16 -28.19 -6.60
C PHE A 58 -5.36 -27.25 -6.84
N VAL A 59 -5.18 -25.95 -6.62
CA VAL A 59 -6.22 -24.94 -6.76
C VAL A 59 -6.70 -24.81 -8.21
N SER A 60 -5.82 -24.99 -9.21
CA SER A 60 -6.23 -25.03 -10.63
C SER A 60 -7.26 -26.12 -10.93
N ARG A 61 -7.23 -27.21 -10.15
CA ARG A 61 -8.17 -28.34 -10.28
C ARG A 61 -9.43 -28.16 -9.46
N VAL A 62 -9.47 -27.25 -8.49
CA VAL A 62 -10.69 -26.91 -7.76
C VAL A 62 -11.60 -26.07 -8.65
N ASN A 63 -12.91 -26.34 -8.63
CA ASN A 63 -13.90 -25.54 -9.35
C ASN A 63 -13.97 -24.13 -8.73
N TYR A 64 -13.67 -23.09 -9.53
CA TYR A 64 -13.63 -21.72 -9.02
C TYR A 64 -15.02 -21.19 -8.64
N GLN A 65 -16.12 -21.68 -9.24
CA GLN A 65 -17.48 -21.29 -8.87
C GLN A 65 -17.82 -21.67 -7.42
N LEU A 66 -17.22 -22.73 -6.88
CA LEU A 66 -17.36 -23.07 -5.45
C LEU A 66 -16.84 -21.94 -4.55
N LEU A 67 -15.80 -21.22 -4.96
CA LEU A 67 -15.30 -20.07 -4.20
C LEU A 67 -16.36 -18.97 -4.10
N GLY A 68 -17.17 -18.78 -5.14
CA GLY A 68 -18.30 -17.85 -5.14
C GLY A 68 -19.40 -18.29 -4.18
N SER A 69 -19.76 -19.58 -4.18
CA SER A 69 -20.77 -20.14 -3.27
C SER A 69 -20.37 -20.02 -1.79
N TYR A 70 -19.09 -20.17 -1.48
CA TYR A 70 -18.56 -20.06 -0.11
C TYR A 70 -17.91 -18.70 0.19
N ALA A 71 -18.11 -17.69 -0.66
CA ALA A 71 -17.38 -16.42 -0.59
C ALA A 71 -17.50 -15.71 0.77
N LEU A 72 -18.72 -15.65 1.34
CA LEU A 72 -18.96 -15.04 2.65
C LEU A 72 -18.24 -15.79 3.77
N ILE A 73 -18.23 -17.12 3.73
CA ILE A 73 -17.55 -17.95 4.73
C ILE A 73 -16.03 -17.75 4.65
N ILE A 74 -15.46 -17.77 3.43
CA ILE A 74 -14.03 -17.52 3.21
C ILE A 74 -13.63 -16.14 3.76
N TYR A 75 -14.45 -15.13 3.51
CA TYR A 75 -14.24 -13.79 4.02
C TYR A 75 -14.32 -13.72 5.55
N ILE A 76 -15.35 -14.29 6.17
CA ILE A 76 -15.49 -14.32 7.65
C ILE A 76 -14.28 -15.02 8.29
N VAL A 77 -13.85 -16.16 7.75
CA VAL A 77 -12.63 -16.85 8.22
C VAL A 77 -11.42 -15.93 8.12
N SER A 78 -11.26 -15.17 7.03
CA SER A 78 -10.16 -14.21 6.90
C SER A 78 -10.19 -13.09 7.94
N ILE A 79 -11.39 -12.59 8.28
CA ILE A 79 -11.56 -11.58 9.33
C ILE A 79 -11.22 -12.16 10.70
N ILE A 80 -11.67 -13.39 11.00
CA ILE A 80 -11.30 -14.09 12.24
C ILE A 80 -9.78 -14.23 12.35
N LEU A 81 -9.11 -14.62 11.26
CA LEU A 81 -7.63 -14.71 11.24
C LEU A 81 -6.96 -13.35 11.50
N LEU A 82 -7.48 -12.25 10.94
CA LEU A 82 -6.97 -10.89 11.21
C LEU A 82 -7.19 -10.47 12.67
N ILE A 83 -8.33 -10.83 13.26
CA ILE A 83 -8.61 -10.54 14.68
C ILE A 83 -7.66 -11.36 15.57
N LEU A 84 -7.44 -12.64 15.26
CA LEU A 84 -6.52 -13.50 16.01
C LEU A 84 -5.09 -12.92 16.02
N THR A 85 -4.64 -12.29 14.93
CA THR A 85 -3.32 -11.63 14.90
C THR A 85 -3.19 -10.41 15.82
N LEU A 86 -4.30 -9.78 16.22
CA LEU A 86 -4.27 -8.65 17.15
C LEU A 86 -4.07 -9.08 18.61
N ILE A 87 -4.38 -10.33 18.95
CA ILE A 87 -4.31 -10.84 20.32
C ILE A 87 -2.83 -11.05 20.72
N PRO A 88 -2.34 -10.37 21.78
CA PRO A 88 -0.99 -10.59 22.30
C PRO A 88 -0.78 -12.08 22.66
N GLY A 89 0.31 -12.67 22.18
CA GLY A 89 0.65 -14.08 22.41
C GLY A 89 0.28 -15.02 21.25
N ILE A 90 -0.79 -14.71 20.51
CA ILE A 90 -1.17 -15.43 19.27
C ILE A 90 -0.52 -14.76 18.05
N GLY A 91 -0.67 -13.44 17.95
CA GLY A 91 0.01 -12.63 16.95
C GLY A 91 1.51 -12.54 17.23
N TYR A 92 2.33 -13.04 16.32
CA TYR A 92 3.77 -12.94 16.40
C TYR A 92 4.25 -11.60 15.87
N LEU A 93 5.20 -10.98 16.59
CA LEU A 93 5.93 -9.80 16.17
C LEU A 93 7.31 -10.25 15.62
N PRO A 94 7.53 -10.27 14.31
CA PRO A 94 8.85 -10.58 13.77
C PRO A 94 9.84 -9.48 14.15
N ASN A 95 11.04 -9.85 14.59
CA ASN A 95 12.11 -8.90 14.94
C ASN A 95 12.48 -7.95 13.77
N ALA A 96 12.14 -8.30 12.53
CA ALA A 96 12.40 -7.51 11.32
C ALA A 96 11.26 -6.56 10.91
N ARG A 97 10.02 -6.78 11.36
CA ARG A 97 8.85 -6.00 10.95
C ARG A 97 8.04 -5.67 12.19
N GLY A 98 8.08 -4.42 12.64
CA GLY A 98 7.46 -3.94 13.89
C GLY A 98 5.92 -3.97 13.94
N ALA A 99 5.27 -4.93 13.28
CA ALA A 99 3.82 -5.11 13.15
C ALA A 99 3.41 -6.56 13.51
N ARG A 100 2.36 -6.73 14.30
CA ARG A 100 1.80 -8.04 14.68
C ARG A 100 0.84 -8.54 13.59
N SER A 101 1.39 -8.92 12.44
CA SER A 101 0.61 -9.37 11.27
C SER A 101 0.82 -10.84 10.89
N TRP A 102 1.50 -11.62 11.74
CA TRP A 102 1.89 -13.01 11.45
C TRP A 102 1.36 -13.99 12.49
N LEU A 103 0.90 -15.16 12.02
CA LEU A 103 0.59 -16.32 12.86
C LEU A 103 1.71 -17.35 12.70
N LYS A 104 2.27 -17.81 13.83
CA LYS A 104 3.24 -18.92 13.83
C LYS A 104 2.50 -20.26 13.83
N LEU A 105 2.67 -21.02 12.76
CA LEU A 105 2.17 -22.39 12.60
C LEU A 105 3.38 -23.34 12.58
N GLY A 106 3.98 -23.54 13.75
CA GLY A 106 5.20 -24.35 13.90
C GLY A 106 6.39 -23.76 13.11
N PRO A 107 6.97 -24.48 12.12
CA PRO A 107 8.09 -23.99 11.32
C PRO A 107 7.68 -22.94 10.29
N PHE A 108 6.38 -22.73 10.07
CA PHE A 108 5.85 -21.80 9.09
C PHE A 108 5.24 -20.57 9.77
N SER A 109 5.33 -19.43 9.11
CA SER A 109 4.63 -18.21 9.51
C SER A 109 3.65 -17.84 8.41
N LEU A 110 2.37 -17.68 8.76
CA LEU A 110 1.31 -17.27 7.85
C LEU A 110 0.98 -15.80 8.08
N GLN A 111 1.14 -14.99 7.05
CA GLN A 111 0.66 -13.61 7.05
C GLN A 111 -0.83 -13.57 6.70
N THR A 112 -1.67 -13.14 7.64
CA THR A 112 -3.13 -13.18 7.50
C THR A 112 -3.66 -12.15 6.51
N SER A 113 -2.96 -11.03 6.33
CA SER A 113 -3.33 -9.98 5.37
C SER A 113 -3.24 -10.45 3.91
N GLU A 114 -2.34 -11.38 3.57
CA GLU A 114 -2.24 -11.96 2.23
C GLU A 114 -3.48 -12.80 1.90
N PHE A 115 -3.96 -13.59 2.86
CA PHE A 115 -5.19 -14.35 2.72
C PHE A 115 -6.42 -13.45 2.66
N ALA A 116 -6.49 -12.42 3.51
CA ALA A 116 -7.60 -11.47 3.53
C ALA A 116 -7.77 -10.73 2.19
N LYS A 117 -6.67 -10.32 1.52
CA LYS A 117 -6.74 -9.70 0.19
C LYS A 117 -7.44 -10.59 -0.83
N LEU A 118 -7.08 -11.87 -0.89
CA LEU A 118 -7.70 -12.82 -1.81
C LEU A 118 -9.16 -13.12 -1.44
N ALA A 119 -9.46 -13.28 -0.15
CA ALA A 119 -10.82 -13.47 0.34
C ALA A 119 -11.74 -12.28 0.02
N THR A 120 -11.24 -11.05 0.15
CA THR A 120 -11.93 -9.83 -0.25
C THR A 120 -12.22 -9.80 -1.75
N VAL A 121 -11.27 -10.20 -2.60
CA VAL A 121 -11.51 -10.30 -4.06
C VAL A 121 -12.65 -11.28 -4.36
N ILE A 122 -12.66 -12.45 -3.70
CA ILE A 122 -13.70 -13.47 -3.90
C ILE A 122 -15.08 -12.94 -3.50
N LEU A 123 -15.21 -12.37 -2.30
CA LEU A 123 -16.49 -11.82 -1.81
C LEU A 123 -16.96 -10.62 -2.64
N LEU A 124 -16.05 -9.71 -2.97
CA LEU A 124 -16.38 -8.53 -3.77
C LEU A 124 -16.83 -8.95 -5.18
N GLY A 125 -16.16 -9.92 -5.80
CA GLY A 125 -16.57 -10.49 -7.09
C GLY A 125 -17.97 -11.08 -7.03
N GLN A 126 -18.26 -11.90 -6.01
CA GLN A 126 -19.58 -12.50 -5.83
C GLN A 126 -20.67 -11.44 -5.60
N TYR A 127 -20.39 -10.42 -4.78
CA TYR A 127 -21.32 -9.33 -4.51
C TYR A 127 -21.68 -8.56 -5.79
N LEU A 128 -20.67 -8.22 -6.61
CA LEU A 128 -20.87 -7.44 -7.83
C LEU A 128 -21.68 -8.20 -8.89
N VAL A 129 -21.54 -9.53 -8.96
CA VAL A 129 -22.40 -10.37 -9.79
C VAL A 129 -23.85 -10.32 -9.30
N LEU A 130 -24.08 -10.47 -8.00
CA LEU A 130 -25.44 -10.46 -7.43
C LEU A 130 -26.15 -9.10 -7.56
N ARG A 131 -25.40 -8.00 -7.66
CA ARG A 131 -25.92 -6.63 -7.75
C ARG A 131 -25.63 -5.93 -9.08
N GLU A 132 -25.33 -6.69 -10.14
CA GLU A 132 -24.92 -6.16 -11.44
C GLU A 132 -25.87 -5.08 -12.00
N ARG A 133 -27.19 -5.30 -11.91
CA ARG A 133 -28.18 -4.35 -12.42
C ARG A 133 -28.26 -3.04 -11.63
N GLU A 134 -27.83 -3.06 -10.37
CA GLU A 134 -27.98 -1.95 -9.43
C GLU A 134 -26.65 -1.26 -9.09
N VAL A 135 -25.52 -1.79 -9.57
CA VAL A 135 -24.15 -1.34 -9.25
C VAL A 135 -23.89 0.14 -9.59
N ARG A 136 -24.71 0.73 -10.47
CA ARG A 136 -24.65 2.16 -10.81
C ARG A 136 -25.20 3.06 -9.70
N LYS A 137 -26.04 2.56 -8.79
CA LYS A 137 -26.60 3.31 -7.67
C LYS A 137 -25.54 3.49 -6.58
N ILE A 138 -25.37 4.72 -6.09
CA ILE A 138 -24.39 5.02 -5.04
C ILE A 138 -24.64 4.25 -3.73
N THR A 139 -25.90 3.95 -3.42
CA THR A 139 -26.29 3.16 -2.22
C THR A 139 -25.77 1.73 -2.27
N VAL A 140 -25.63 1.16 -3.47
CA VAL A 140 -25.09 -0.19 -3.69
C VAL A 140 -23.57 -0.21 -3.55
N LEU A 141 -22.89 0.94 -3.73
CA LEU A 141 -21.45 1.06 -3.54
C LEU A 141 -21.04 1.03 -2.05
N ILE A 142 -21.96 1.25 -1.12
CA ILE A 142 -21.65 1.23 0.32
C ILE A 142 -21.11 -0.13 0.77
N ILE A 143 -21.72 -1.23 0.30
CA ILE A 143 -21.34 -2.59 0.71
C ILE A 143 -19.93 -2.98 0.21
N PRO A 144 -19.55 -2.75 -1.07
CA PRO A 144 -18.17 -2.89 -1.54
C PRO A 144 -17.15 -2.15 -0.67
N PHE A 145 -17.45 -0.91 -0.27
CA PHE A 145 -16.57 -0.16 0.62
C PHE A 145 -16.48 -0.82 1.99
N ILE A 146 -17.57 -1.31 2.57
CA ILE A 146 -17.53 -2.04 3.86
C ILE A 146 -16.68 -3.32 3.75
N ILE A 147 -16.88 -4.12 2.70
CA ILE A 147 -16.12 -5.37 2.44
C ILE A 147 -14.61 -5.12 2.39
N VAL A 148 -14.19 -3.93 1.94
CA VAL A 148 -12.77 -3.58 1.80
C VAL A 148 -12.24 -2.84 3.03
N LEU A 149 -13.02 -1.91 3.59
CA LEU A 149 -12.61 -1.07 4.71
C LEU A 149 -12.51 -1.85 6.02
N VAL A 150 -13.30 -2.91 6.21
CA VAL A 150 -13.21 -3.76 7.41
C VAL A 150 -11.84 -4.43 7.56
N PRO A 151 -11.33 -5.23 6.60
CA PRO A 151 -10.00 -5.82 6.71
C PRO A 151 -8.91 -4.75 6.68
N MET A 152 -9.06 -3.70 5.87
CA MET A 152 -8.12 -2.57 5.84
C MET A 152 -7.97 -1.89 7.21
N GLY A 153 -9.07 -1.67 7.92
CA GLY A 153 -9.08 -1.07 9.27
C GLY A 153 -8.42 -1.97 10.31
N LEU A 154 -8.70 -3.29 10.28
CA LEU A 154 -8.04 -4.25 11.17
C LEU A 154 -6.53 -4.29 10.95
N ILE A 155 -6.08 -4.23 9.70
CA ILE A 155 -4.65 -4.21 9.35
C ILE A 155 -4.00 -2.88 9.75
N ALA A 156 -4.72 -1.75 9.60
CA ALA A 156 -4.23 -0.45 10.04
C ALA A 156 -3.97 -0.39 11.56
N ILE A 157 -4.74 -1.15 12.36
CA ILE A 157 -4.51 -1.30 13.81
C ILE A 157 -3.24 -2.12 14.11
N GLN A 158 -2.78 -2.96 13.18
CA GLN A 158 -1.55 -3.78 13.27
C GLN A 158 -0.24 -3.03 12.94
N PRO A 159 -0.24 -1.69 13.02
CA PRO A 159 0.61 -0.79 12.23
C PRO A 159 1.14 -1.24 10.86
N ASP A 160 0.43 -2.08 10.09
CA ASP A 160 0.89 -2.58 8.79
C ASP A 160 0.26 -1.78 7.62
N PHE A 161 0.66 -0.51 7.50
CA PHE A 161 0.01 0.42 6.56
C PHE A 161 0.17 0.04 5.09
N GLY A 162 1.30 -0.56 4.71
CA GLY A 162 1.57 -0.97 3.33
C GLY A 162 0.56 -2.00 2.83
N THR A 163 0.33 -3.04 3.62
CA THR A 163 -0.63 -4.08 3.27
C THR A 163 -2.08 -3.61 3.34
N ALA A 164 -2.40 -2.61 4.18
CA ALA A 164 -3.72 -1.98 4.21
C ALA A 164 -4.03 -1.19 2.92
N ILE A 165 -3.10 -0.38 2.41
CA ILE A 165 -3.31 0.38 1.16
C ILE A 165 -3.55 -0.54 -0.04
N ALA A 166 -2.94 -1.72 -0.07
CA ALA A 166 -3.06 -2.66 -1.19
C ALA A 166 -4.52 -3.09 -1.48
N PHE A 167 -5.46 -2.85 -0.56
CA PHE A 167 -6.89 -3.08 -0.74
C PHE A 167 -7.60 -2.02 -1.61
N LEU A 168 -7.15 -0.75 -1.59
CA LEU A 168 -7.81 0.32 -2.34
C LEU A 168 -7.77 0.10 -3.87
N PRO A 169 -6.63 -0.31 -4.47
CA PRO A 169 -6.59 -0.57 -5.90
C PRO A 169 -7.49 -1.75 -6.31
N ILE A 170 -7.64 -2.76 -5.45
CA ILE A 170 -8.56 -3.89 -5.66
C ILE A 170 -10.00 -3.37 -5.72
N LEU A 171 -10.42 -2.57 -4.74
CA LEU A 171 -11.77 -2.00 -4.67
C LEU A 171 -12.10 -1.24 -5.95
N PHE A 172 -11.27 -0.29 -6.34
CA PHE A 172 -11.56 0.57 -7.49
C PHE A 172 -11.50 -0.17 -8.81
N ALA A 173 -10.54 -1.09 -8.99
CA ALA A 173 -10.47 -1.91 -10.20
C ALA A 173 -11.71 -2.79 -10.34
N MET A 174 -12.13 -3.47 -9.26
CA MET A 174 -13.31 -4.34 -9.30
C MET A 174 -14.62 -3.56 -9.45
N LEU A 175 -14.76 -2.40 -8.81
CA LEU A 175 -15.92 -1.52 -9.01
C LEU A 175 -16.03 -1.06 -10.47
N PHE A 176 -14.91 -0.62 -11.05
CA PHE A 176 -14.86 -0.20 -12.45
C PHE A 176 -15.26 -1.33 -13.40
N LEU A 177 -14.69 -2.52 -13.22
CA LEU A 177 -15.00 -3.70 -14.04
C LEU A 177 -16.40 -4.28 -13.78
N GLY A 178 -16.90 -4.12 -12.56
CA GLY A 178 -18.27 -4.44 -12.16
C GLY A 178 -19.31 -3.53 -12.83
N GLY A 179 -18.89 -2.44 -13.47
CA GLY A 179 -19.77 -1.51 -14.18
C GLY A 179 -20.32 -0.39 -13.31
N ALA A 180 -19.69 -0.11 -12.17
CA ALA A 180 -20.02 1.07 -11.38
C ALA A 180 -19.75 2.36 -12.18
N ASP A 181 -20.56 3.39 -11.93
CA ASP A 181 -20.47 4.65 -12.65
C ASP A 181 -19.11 5.33 -12.38
N ILE A 182 -18.42 5.73 -13.45
CA ILE A 182 -17.07 6.30 -13.36
C ILE A 182 -17.04 7.63 -12.60
N LEU A 183 -18.15 8.38 -12.58
CA LEU A 183 -18.23 9.62 -11.82
C LEU A 183 -18.38 9.31 -10.32
N HIS A 184 -19.10 8.25 -9.93
CA HIS A 184 -19.13 7.80 -8.52
C HIS A 184 -17.78 7.26 -8.06
N ILE A 185 -17.10 6.46 -8.89
CA ILE A 185 -15.75 5.98 -8.56
C ILE A 185 -14.79 7.17 -8.46
N GLY A 186 -14.76 8.01 -9.49
CA GLY A 186 -13.89 9.19 -9.54
C GLY A 186 -14.15 10.16 -8.39
N SER A 187 -15.41 10.33 -7.99
CA SER A 187 -15.74 11.19 -6.86
C SER A 187 -15.25 10.67 -5.53
N LEU A 188 -15.36 9.36 -5.30
CA LEU A 188 -14.89 8.72 -4.07
C LEU A 188 -13.35 8.69 -4.02
N VAL A 189 -12.69 8.41 -5.15
CA VAL A 189 -11.22 8.50 -5.26
C VAL A 189 -10.75 9.91 -4.97
N TYR A 190 -11.38 10.92 -5.57
CA TYR A 190 -11.05 12.33 -5.33
C TYR A 190 -11.20 12.70 -3.86
N LEU A 191 -12.34 12.39 -3.24
CA LEU A 191 -12.60 12.69 -1.83
C LEU A 191 -11.56 12.02 -0.94
N GLY A 192 -11.26 10.73 -1.15
CA GLY A 192 -10.25 10.01 -0.39
C GLY A 192 -8.84 10.56 -0.58
N ALA A 193 -8.46 10.88 -1.81
CA ALA A 193 -7.15 11.43 -2.13
C ALA A 193 -6.94 12.81 -1.49
N VAL A 194 -7.90 13.73 -1.66
CA VAL A 194 -7.81 15.09 -1.11
C VAL A 194 -7.82 15.06 0.42
N SER A 195 -8.72 14.27 1.01
CA SER A 195 -8.87 14.18 2.46
C SER A 195 -7.66 13.56 3.17
N LEU A 196 -6.88 12.70 2.50
CA LEU A 196 -5.66 12.11 3.07
C LEU A 196 -4.39 12.89 2.70
N CYS A 197 -4.24 13.32 1.44
CA CYS A 197 -3.00 13.95 0.98
C CYS A 197 -2.77 15.31 1.62
N ILE A 198 -3.82 16.09 1.90
CA ILE A 198 -3.67 17.41 2.50
C ILE A 198 -3.19 17.34 3.96
N PRO A 199 -3.82 16.57 4.86
CA PRO A 199 -3.28 16.32 6.19
C PRO A 199 -1.83 15.81 6.17
N MET A 200 -1.53 14.86 5.27
CA MET A 200 -0.15 14.36 5.13
C MET A 200 0.82 15.46 4.69
N TYR A 201 0.42 16.31 3.75
CA TYR A 201 1.24 17.44 3.31
C TYR A 201 1.51 18.41 4.48
N VAL A 202 0.49 18.72 5.28
CA VAL A 202 0.64 19.60 6.46
C VAL A 202 1.61 18.98 7.47
N GLU A 203 1.47 17.68 7.78
CA GLU A 203 2.39 17.00 8.70
C GLU A 203 3.80 16.87 8.15
N TYR A 204 3.95 16.60 6.85
CA TYR A 204 5.26 16.61 6.19
C TYR A 204 5.94 17.97 6.31
N THR A 205 5.23 19.06 5.99
CA THR A 205 5.80 20.41 6.07
C THR A 205 6.26 20.71 7.50
N LYS A 206 5.44 20.39 8.52
CA LYS A 206 5.83 20.52 9.93
C LYS A 206 7.11 19.77 10.30
N LEU A 207 7.29 18.55 9.80
CA LEU A 207 8.53 17.78 10.02
C LEU A 207 9.71 18.46 9.34
N THR A 208 9.53 18.97 8.13
CA THR A 208 10.62 19.62 7.38
C THR A 208 10.99 21.01 7.89
N LEU A 209 10.12 21.66 8.68
CA LEU A 209 10.37 22.92 9.35
C LEU A 209 11.18 22.76 10.65
N LEU A 210 11.34 21.53 11.16
CA LEU A 210 12.07 21.31 12.42
C LEU A 210 13.52 21.80 12.35
N ASP A 211 14.18 21.69 11.20
CA ASP A 211 15.56 22.17 11.04
C ASP A 211 15.60 23.70 11.06
N ASN A 212 14.72 24.37 10.32
CA ASN A 212 14.58 25.83 10.35
C ASN A 212 14.22 26.33 11.76
N PHE A 213 13.44 25.56 12.50
CA PHE A 213 13.07 25.89 13.88
C PHE A 213 14.26 25.80 14.83
N LYS A 214 15.13 24.79 14.67
CA LYS A 214 16.40 24.72 15.40
C LYS A 214 17.27 25.92 15.10
N ASP A 215 17.43 26.27 13.83
CA ASP A 215 18.26 27.40 13.40
C ASP A 215 17.75 28.72 14.00
N GLN A 216 16.43 28.91 14.08
CA GLN A 216 15.84 30.10 14.70
C GLN A 216 16.05 30.14 16.22
N LEU A 217 15.87 29.02 16.91
CA LEU A 217 16.14 28.95 18.36
C LEU A 217 17.62 29.18 18.69
N VAL A 218 18.53 28.75 17.82
CA VAL A 218 19.97 29.07 17.93
C VAL A 218 20.21 30.57 17.78
N LYS A 219 19.57 31.24 16.81
CA LYS A 219 19.66 32.71 16.64
C LYS A 219 19.11 33.49 17.84
N MET A 220 18.10 32.97 18.52
CA MET A 220 17.52 33.56 19.73
C MET A 220 18.26 33.19 21.02
N GLU A 221 19.43 32.53 20.91
CA GLU A 221 20.26 32.09 22.03
C GLU A 221 19.52 31.16 23.02
N GLN A 222 18.54 30.40 22.55
CA GLN A 222 17.74 29.48 23.37
C GLN A 222 18.26 28.03 23.31
N THR A 223 19.47 27.78 23.81
CA THR A 223 20.12 26.45 23.78
C THR A 223 19.30 25.36 24.48
N GLU A 224 18.64 25.66 25.60
CA GLU A 224 17.77 24.70 26.30
C GLU A 224 16.61 24.23 25.40
N LEU A 225 15.96 25.15 24.68
CA LEU A 225 14.87 24.84 23.76
C LEU A 225 15.36 24.03 22.55
N VAL A 226 16.59 24.27 22.07
CA VAL A 226 17.21 23.45 21.00
C VAL A 226 17.42 22.01 21.47
N THR A 227 17.93 21.81 22.70
CA THR A 227 18.10 20.45 23.25
C THR A 227 16.77 19.74 23.45
N LEU A 228 15.74 20.48 23.88
CA LEU A 228 14.37 19.98 23.98
C LEU A 228 13.87 19.54 22.61
N LEU A 229 14.00 20.38 21.58
CA LEU A 229 13.55 20.13 20.22
C LEU A 229 14.25 18.90 19.62
N ASN A 230 15.55 18.73 19.86
CA ASN A 230 16.28 17.52 19.48
C ASN A 230 15.79 16.25 20.19
N ARG A 231 15.25 16.38 21.41
CA ARG A 231 14.69 15.26 22.18
C ARG A 231 13.28 14.88 21.74
N ILE A 232 12.40 15.85 21.53
CA ILE A 232 10.97 15.61 21.23
C ILE A 232 10.65 15.55 19.73
N GLY A 233 11.53 16.10 18.88
CA GLY A 233 11.37 16.10 17.42
C GLY A 233 10.05 16.73 16.97
N GLY A 234 9.35 16.05 16.07
CA GLY A 234 8.05 16.49 15.53
C GLY A 234 6.95 16.67 16.58
N LYS A 235 7.11 16.12 17.78
CA LYS A 235 6.12 16.30 18.87
C LYS A 235 6.09 17.72 19.43
N VAL A 236 7.05 18.59 19.09
CA VAL A 236 7.02 20.01 19.47
C VAL A 236 5.72 20.70 19.03
N TRP A 237 5.18 20.30 17.87
CA TRP A 237 3.94 20.86 17.34
C TRP A 237 2.69 20.45 18.14
N LEU A 238 2.75 19.34 18.88
CA LEU A 238 1.70 18.98 19.84
C LEU A 238 1.81 19.83 21.11
N LEU A 239 3.04 20.12 21.52
CA LEU A 239 3.32 20.95 22.69
C LEU A 239 2.80 22.39 22.48
N LEU A 240 3.07 22.98 21.31
CA LEU A 240 2.56 24.30 20.91
C LEU A 240 1.01 24.37 20.84
N LYS A 241 0.33 23.22 20.72
CA LYS A 241 -1.14 23.14 20.77
C LYS A 241 -1.68 22.98 22.21
N GLY A 242 -0.85 23.19 23.22
CA GLY A 242 -1.22 23.05 24.63
C GLY A 242 -1.42 21.60 25.07
N LYS A 243 -0.94 20.61 24.30
CA LYS A 243 -1.00 19.20 24.71
C LYS A 243 0.24 18.81 25.50
N THR A 244 0.05 18.05 26.57
CA THR A 244 1.16 17.46 27.32
C THR A 244 1.88 16.42 26.44
N VAL A 245 3.19 16.57 26.31
CA VAL A 245 4.04 15.63 25.56
C VAL A 245 4.80 14.77 26.54
N THR A 246 4.62 13.46 26.46
CA THR A 246 5.44 12.49 27.19
C THR A 246 6.57 11.99 26.32
N TYR A 247 7.78 11.96 26.88
CA TYR A 247 8.96 11.40 26.23
C TYR A 247 9.66 10.42 27.19
N LYS A 248 9.77 9.15 26.77
CA LYS A 248 10.27 8.04 27.62
C LYS A 248 9.61 8.06 29.01
N ASP A 249 8.28 8.10 29.03
CA ASP A 249 7.44 8.04 30.24
C ASP A 249 7.60 9.20 31.24
N SER A 250 8.29 10.28 30.86
CA SER A 250 8.34 11.53 31.62
C SER A 250 7.59 12.66 30.88
N PRO A 251 6.73 13.44 31.56
CA PRO A 251 6.09 14.61 30.96
C PRO A 251 7.12 15.70 30.70
N VAL A 252 7.04 16.31 29.52
CA VAL A 252 7.78 17.52 29.17
C VAL A 252 6.96 18.71 29.66
N VAL A 253 7.52 19.48 30.60
CA VAL A 253 6.93 20.70 31.14
C VAL A 253 7.85 21.86 30.76
N LEU A 254 7.30 22.90 30.14
CA LEU A 254 8.00 24.15 29.86
C LEU A 254 7.55 25.23 30.85
N SER A 255 8.47 26.16 31.15
CA SER A 255 8.11 27.42 31.79
C SER A 255 7.29 28.29 30.84
N ASP A 256 6.46 29.19 31.38
CA ASP A 256 5.60 30.08 30.56
C ASP A 256 6.42 30.95 29.60
N ASN A 257 7.57 31.46 30.04
CA ASN A 257 8.52 32.21 29.20
C ASN A 257 9.14 31.31 28.10
N GLY A 258 9.50 30.07 28.44
CA GLY A 258 9.99 29.10 27.46
C GLY A 258 8.93 28.76 26.40
N PHE A 259 7.66 28.67 26.80
CA PHE A 259 6.54 28.44 25.89
C PHE A 259 6.31 29.63 24.95
N GLN A 260 6.32 30.87 25.46
CA GLN A 260 6.17 32.08 24.64
C GLN A 260 7.28 32.21 23.60
N LYS A 261 8.55 32.07 24.01
CA LYS A 261 9.68 32.12 23.07
C LYS A 261 9.63 31.01 22.01
N LEU A 262 9.20 29.82 22.41
CA LEU A 262 9.01 28.70 21.49
C LEU A 262 7.87 29.00 20.48
N GLN A 263 6.81 29.66 20.93
CA GLN A 263 5.69 30.08 20.08
C GLN A 263 6.11 31.18 19.10
N GLU A 264 6.80 32.23 19.57
CA GLU A 264 7.33 33.31 18.72
C GLU A 264 8.26 32.76 17.62
N ALA A 265 9.19 31.88 18.00
CA ALA A 265 10.09 31.25 17.06
C ALA A 265 9.34 30.37 16.04
N ALA A 266 8.29 29.66 16.46
CA ALA A 266 7.47 28.86 15.57
C ALA A 266 6.64 29.70 14.59
N GLU A 267 6.05 30.80 15.06
CA GLU A 267 5.28 31.73 14.24
C GLU A 267 6.15 32.36 13.16
N GLN A 268 7.34 32.86 13.54
CA GLN A 268 8.30 33.44 12.60
C GLN A 268 8.77 32.41 11.55
N VAL A 269 9.10 31.19 11.97
CA VAL A 269 9.54 30.14 11.04
C VAL A 269 8.43 29.75 10.06
N ILE A 270 7.17 29.69 10.51
CA ILE A 270 6.03 29.42 9.64
C ILE A 270 5.84 30.56 8.64
N GLU A 271 5.91 31.81 9.07
CA GLU A 271 5.76 32.98 8.20
C GLU A 271 6.85 33.04 7.13
N ASP A 272 8.11 32.85 7.51
CA ASP A 272 9.26 32.99 6.61
C ASP A 272 9.42 31.83 5.62
N ASN A 273 8.98 30.61 5.99
CA ASN A 273 9.32 29.39 5.25
C ASN A 273 8.12 28.66 4.63
N THR A 274 6.89 29.15 4.83
CA THR A 274 5.69 28.49 4.28
C THR A 274 4.85 29.42 3.41
N GLY A 275 4.26 28.84 2.36
CA GLY A 275 3.34 29.57 1.48
C GLY A 275 1.91 29.63 2.01
N LEU A 276 1.09 30.49 1.40
CA LEU A 276 -0.35 30.67 1.67
C LEU A 276 -1.13 29.36 1.75
N PHE A 277 -0.78 28.38 0.91
CA PHE A 277 -1.44 27.08 0.89
C PHE A 277 -1.32 26.34 2.23
N PHE A 278 -0.11 26.30 2.82
CA PHE A 278 0.10 25.65 4.11
C PHE A 278 -0.66 26.37 5.23
N GLN A 279 -0.61 27.71 5.23
CA GLN A 279 -1.33 28.53 6.20
C GLN A 279 -2.83 28.27 6.13
N PHE A 280 -3.42 28.25 4.93
CA PHE A 280 -4.84 27.96 4.71
C PHE A 280 -5.27 26.60 5.32
N PHE A 281 -4.52 25.52 5.05
CA PHE A 281 -4.87 24.18 5.54
C PHE A 281 -4.56 23.94 7.02
N THR A 282 -3.84 24.85 7.66
CA THR A 282 -3.58 24.78 9.10
C THR A 282 -4.69 25.45 9.93
N ILE A 283 -5.43 26.40 9.33
CA ILE A 283 -6.53 27.12 9.99
C ILE A 283 -7.83 26.30 9.94
N VAL A 284 -8.09 25.55 11.01
CA VAL A 284 -9.26 24.64 11.12
C VAL A 284 -10.60 25.35 10.92
N ASN A 285 -10.76 26.55 11.48
CA ASN A 285 -12.01 27.31 11.38
C ASN A 285 -12.32 27.71 9.93
N LEU A 286 -11.29 28.06 9.17
CA LEU A 286 -11.42 28.45 7.77
C LEU A 286 -11.86 27.25 6.91
N LEU A 287 -11.23 26.09 7.13
CA LEU A 287 -11.61 24.85 6.45
C LEU A 287 -13.07 24.43 6.75
N LEU A 288 -13.52 24.59 8.00
CA LEU A 288 -14.91 24.32 8.38
C LEU A 288 -15.88 25.28 7.67
N ILE A 289 -15.58 26.58 7.66
CA ILE A 289 -16.42 27.59 7.01
C ILE A 289 -16.56 27.29 5.51
N PHE A 290 -15.45 27.16 4.79
CA PHE A 290 -15.48 26.84 3.36
C PHE A 290 -16.11 25.47 3.08
N GLY A 291 -15.83 24.47 3.91
CA GLY A 291 -16.43 23.14 3.80
C GLY A 291 -17.95 23.16 3.91
N ILE A 292 -18.49 23.88 4.91
CA ILE A 292 -19.93 24.05 5.10
C ILE A 292 -20.54 24.86 3.96
N ILE A 293 -19.93 25.99 3.57
CA ILE A 293 -20.43 26.84 2.48
C ILE A 293 -20.54 26.06 1.18
N PHE A 294 -19.48 25.37 0.75
CA PHE A 294 -19.51 24.58 -0.49
C PHE A 294 -20.52 23.43 -0.43
N SER A 295 -20.66 22.78 0.73
CA SER A 295 -21.65 21.71 0.92
C SER A 295 -23.09 22.26 0.86
N LEU A 296 -23.36 23.43 1.46
CA LEU A 296 -24.66 24.09 1.42
C LEU A 296 -25.01 24.55 0.00
N ILE A 297 -24.08 25.18 -0.72
CA ILE A 297 -24.31 25.59 -2.11
C ILE A 297 -24.60 24.35 -2.97
N SER A 298 -23.85 23.26 -2.77
CA SER A 298 -24.11 21.99 -3.43
C SER A 298 -25.52 21.47 -3.14
N LEU A 299 -25.97 21.51 -1.87
CA LEU A 299 -27.30 21.05 -1.47
C LEU A 299 -28.41 21.88 -2.14
N VAL A 300 -28.25 23.21 -2.19
CA VAL A 300 -29.18 24.12 -2.87
C VAL A 300 -29.26 23.79 -4.36
N LEU A 301 -28.12 23.57 -5.02
CA LEU A 301 -28.08 23.20 -6.44
C LEU A 301 -28.71 21.82 -6.71
N ILE A 302 -28.58 20.87 -5.77
CA ILE A 302 -29.29 19.58 -5.83
C ILE A 302 -30.80 19.78 -5.73
N ALA A 303 -31.27 20.61 -4.78
CA ALA A 303 -32.68 20.92 -4.64
C ALA A 303 -33.26 21.59 -5.90
N LEU A 304 -32.52 22.53 -6.49
CA LEU A 304 -32.88 23.16 -7.78
C LEU A 304 -32.90 22.16 -8.93
N HIS A 305 -31.96 21.21 -8.95
CA HIS A 305 -31.95 20.13 -9.93
C HIS A 305 -33.19 19.24 -9.83
N LEU A 306 -33.59 18.87 -8.61
CA LEU A 306 -34.80 18.08 -8.35
C LEU A 306 -36.07 18.85 -8.73
N ALA A 307 -36.11 20.17 -8.51
CA ALA A 307 -37.26 21.01 -8.83
C ALA A 307 -37.40 21.31 -10.33
N GLN A 308 -36.30 21.56 -11.04
CA GLN A 308 -36.30 22.01 -12.44
C GLN A 308 -36.04 20.89 -13.46
N GLY A 309 -35.57 19.72 -13.02
CA GLY A 309 -35.21 18.59 -13.91
C GLY A 309 -34.02 18.85 -14.84
N LYS A 310 -33.33 19.99 -14.73
CA LYS A 310 -32.22 20.37 -15.62
C LYS A 310 -30.96 19.58 -15.29
N SER A 311 -30.51 18.73 -16.21
CA SER A 311 -29.30 17.90 -16.06
C SER A 311 -27.99 18.70 -16.02
N LEU A 312 -27.96 19.93 -16.56
CA LEU A 312 -26.76 20.80 -16.58
C LEU A 312 -26.25 21.15 -15.17
N LEU A 313 -27.13 21.21 -14.16
CA LEU A 313 -26.75 21.53 -12.79
C LEU A 313 -25.79 20.49 -12.18
N ARG A 314 -25.83 19.25 -12.68
CA ARG A 314 -24.95 18.15 -12.27
C ARG A 314 -23.47 18.47 -12.43
N LYS A 315 -23.12 19.30 -13.43
CA LYS A 315 -21.73 19.73 -13.67
C LYS A 315 -21.18 20.60 -12.54
N TYR A 316 -22.04 21.29 -11.79
CA TYR A 316 -21.62 22.25 -10.76
C TYR A 316 -21.77 21.69 -9.34
N TYR A 317 -22.90 21.05 -9.02
CA TYR A 317 -23.13 20.62 -7.64
C TYR A 317 -22.23 19.44 -7.23
N ILE A 318 -21.90 18.52 -8.15
CA ILE A 318 -21.02 17.38 -7.83
C ILE A 318 -19.63 17.84 -7.38
N PRO A 319 -18.85 18.61 -8.18
CA PRO A 319 -17.51 19.02 -7.76
C PRO A 319 -17.55 19.91 -6.52
N LEU A 320 -18.55 20.79 -6.38
CA LEU A 320 -18.67 21.68 -5.23
C LEU A 320 -18.98 20.91 -3.94
N GLY A 321 -19.90 19.95 -3.99
CA GLY A 321 -20.20 19.07 -2.86
C GLY A 321 -19.01 18.20 -2.49
N MET A 322 -18.27 17.68 -3.47
CA MET A 322 -17.04 16.92 -3.22
C MET A 322 -15.95 17.76 -2.58
N LEU A 323 -15.75 19.00 -3.04
CA LEU A 323 -14.83 19.95 -2.41
C LEU A 323 -15.24 20.23 -0.96
N GLY A 324 -16.51 20.55 -0.72
CA GLY A 324 -17.05 20.80 0.61
C GLY A 324 -16.85 19.62 1.56
N LEU A 325 -17.25 18.42 1.14
CA LEU A 325 -17.07 17.18 1.90
C LEU A 325 -15.59 16.86 2.15
N SER A 326 -14.71 17.12 1.18
CA SER A 326 -13.27 16.90 1.33
C SER A 326 -12.68 17.84 2.40
N LEU A 327 -13.05 19.12 2.39
CA LEU A 327 -12.60 20.08 3.42
C LEU A 327 -13.08 19.68 4.82
N LEU A 328 -14.32 19.23 4.95
CA LEU A 328 -14.84 18.73 6.23
C LEU A 328 -14.13 17.45 6.67
N ALA A 329 -13.85 16.53 5.73
CA ALA A 329 -13.11 15.30 6.01
C ALA A 329 -11.66 15.58 6.47
N ILE A 330 -10.98 16.58 5.90
CA ILE A 330 -9.65 17.03 6.33
C ILE A 330 -9.67 17.44 7.80
N VAL A 331 -10.67 18.22 8.21
CA VAL A 331 -10.82 18.64 9.62
C VAL A 331 -11.07 17.44 10.53
N GLY A 332 -11.92 16.50 10.11
CA GLY A 332 -12.17 15.26 10.83
C GLY A 332 -10.89 14.43 11.03
N ILE A 333 -10.16 14.18 9.93
CA ILE A 333 -8.92 13.39 9.93
C ILE A 333 -7.83 14.04 10.80
N ASN A 334 -7.64 15.36 10.68
CA ASN A 334 -6.66 16.10 11.49
C ASN A 334 -6.93 16.01 13.00
N LYS A 335 -8.18 15.80 13.41
CA LYS A 335 -8.55 15.65 14.83
C LYS A 335 -8.48 14.21 15.33
N THR A 336 -8.84 13.24 14.48
CA THR A 336 -9.04 11.84 14.90
C THR A 336 -7.85 10.93 14.60
N VAL A 337 -7.08 11.20 13.54
CA VAL A 337 -6.02 10.31 13.07
C VAL A 337 -4.66 10.81 13.58
N PRO A 338 -4.02 10.08 14.51
CA PRO A 338 -2.65 10.39 14.91
C PRO A 338 -1.67 9.92 13.83
N PHE A 339 -1.28 10.81 12.93
CA PHE A 339 -0.22 10.52 11.96
C PHE A 339 1.10 10.29 12.69
N ARG A 340 1.59 9.05 12.67
CA ARG A 340 2.89 8.73 13.28
C ARG A 340 3.99 9.26 12.38
N GLU A 341 5.02 9.87 12.96
CA GLU A 341 6.18 10.42 12.24
C GLU A 341 6.77 9.42 11.23
N ASN A 342 6.97 8.16 11.64
CA ASN A 342 7.46 7.10 10.76
C ASN A 342 6.55 6.82 9.54
N GLN A 343 5.23 6.97 9.68
CA GLN A 343 4.29 6.77 8.57
C GLN A 343 4.36 7.95 7.59
N VAL A 344 4.43 9.18 8.10
CA VAL A 344 4.58 10.38 7.28
C VAL A 344 5.88 10.32 6.50
N ILE A 345 7.01 9.98 7.15
CA ILE A 345 8.32 9.85 6.50
C ILE A 345 8.27 8.79 5.39
N ARG A 346 7.71 7.61 5.64
CA ARG A 346 7.56 6.55 4.60
C ARG A 346 6.80 7.04 3.36
N LEU A 347 5.78 7.87 3.56
CA LEU A 347 4.91 8.35 2.49
C LEU A 347 5.43 9.61 1.80
N THR A 348 6.42 10.30 2.35
CA THR A 348 6.88 11.60 1.82
C THR A 348 8.38 11.65 1.53
N ALA A 349 9.16 10.69 2.03
CA ALA A 349 10.59 10.63 1.79
C ALA A 349 10.98 10.50 0.32
N PHE A 350 10.08 10.04 -0.56
CA PHE A 350 10.34 10.01 -2.00
C PHE A 350 10.38 11.41 -2.64
N VAL A 351 9.70 12.41 -2.04
CA VAL A 351 9.67 13.80 -2.53
C VAL A 351 10.99 14.50 -2.23
N ASN A 352 11.53 14.33 -1.02
CA ASN A 352 12.81 14.88 -0.63
C ASN A 352 13.59 13.87 0.25
N PRO A 353 14.29 12.90 -0.38
CA PRO A 353 15.02 11.87 0.36
C PRO A 353 16.16 12.42 1.23
N ASP A 354 16.72 13.59 0.87
CA ASP A 354 17.88 14.16 1.55
C ASP A 354 17.54 14.77 2.91
N LYS A 355 16.30 15.25 3.09
CA LYS A 355 15.79 15.67 4.41
C LYS A 355 15.66 14.49 5.39
N PHE A 356 15.39 13.28 4.89
CA PHE A 356 15.20 12.10 5.74
C PHE A 356 16.35 11.11 5.59
N ARG A 357 17.50 11.42 6.21
CA ARG A 357 18.73 10.64 6.02
C ARG A 357 18.68 9.20 6.55
N GLN A 358 17.71 8.86 7.40
CA GLN A 358 17.55 7.55 8.04
C GLN A 358 16.28 6.84 7.57
N GLY A 359 16.14 5.55 7.91
CA GLY A 359 14.92 4.78 7.66
C GLY A 359 14.53 4.74 6.18
N ALA A 360 13.30 5.14 5.87
CA ALA A 360 12.75 5.09 4.51
C ALA A 360 13.52 5.98 3.51
N GLY A 361 13.98 7.16 3.92
CA GLY A 361 14.76 8.03 3.03
C GLY A 361 16.17 7.49 2.78
N TYR A 362 16.78 6.80 3.76
CA TYR A 362 18.01 6.04 3.52
C TYR A 362 17.81 4.92 2.49
N GLN A 363 16.76 4.11 2.64
CA GLN A 363 16.46 3.01 1.71
C GLN A 363 16.35 3.51 0.26
N LEU A 364 15.63 4.62 0.03
CA LEU A 364 15.48 5.24 -1.29
C LEU A 364 16.80 5.83 -1.83
N ARG A 365 17.61 6.45 -0.97
CA ARG A 365 18.92 7.00 -1.38
C ARG A 365 19.94 5.91 -1.66
N ALA A 366 19.84 4.76 -1.01
CA ALA A 366 20.71 3.62 -1.24
C ALA A 366 20.30 2.84 -2.51
N SER A 367 19.00 2.73 -2.79
CA SER A 367 18.51 1.96 -3.94
C SER A 367 18.92 2.58 -5.29
N LYS A 368 18.85 3.91 -5.43
CA LYS A 368 19.15 4.60 -6.70
C LYS A 368 20.60 4.37 -7.19
N PRO A 369 21.65 4.57 -6.37
CA PRO A 369 23.02 4.25 -6.76
C PRO A 369 23.24 2.76 -7.02
N ALA A 370 22.60 1.86 -6.26
CA ALA A 370 22.71 0.42 -6.50
C ALA A 370 22.22 0.05 -7.91
N ILE A 371 21.04 0.55 -8.30
CA ILE A 371 20.49 0.38 -9.66
C ILE A 371 21.42 1.03 -10.70
N GLY A 372 21.85 2.27 -10.45
CA GLY A 372 22.74 2.99 -11.37
C GLY A 372 24.08 2.29 -11.60
N SER A 373 24.60 1.61 -10.57
CA SER A 373 25.87 0.88 -10.65
C SER A 373 25.82 -0.35 -11.57
N GLY A 374 24.63 -0.89 -11.83
CA GLY A 374 24.41 -1.98 -12.77
C GLY A 374 24.59 -1.57 -14.24
N ARG A 375 24.56 -0.28 -14.59
CA ARG A 375 24.71 0.21 -15.97
C ARG A 375 23.79 -0.55 -16.96
N PHE A 376 24.22 -0.74 -18.21
CA PHE A 376 23.41 -1.38 -19.25
C PHE A 376 23.37 -2.93 -19.14
N LEU A 377 24.50 -3.56 -18.81
CA LEU A 377 24.67 -5.03 -18.82
C LEU A 377 24.71 -5.68 -17.43
N GLY A 378 24.81 -4.90 -16.35
CA GLY A 378 24.98 -5.39 -14.99
C GLY A 378 26.44 -5.46 -14.56
N LYS A 379 26.67 -5.59 -13.26
CA LYS A 379 28.00 -5.90 -12.69
C LYS A 379 28.40 -7.36 -12.91
N GLY A 380 27.44 -8.23 -13.19
CA GLY A 380 27.59 -9.69 -13.25
C GLY A 380 26.97 -10.37 -12.03
N TYR A 381 26.64 -11.65 -12.19
CA TYR A 381 26.09 -12.48 -11.12
C TYR A 381 27.09 -12.60 -9.96
N LEU A 382 26.60 -12.52 -8.71
CA LEU A 382 27.42 -12.54 -7.47
C LEU A 382 28.38 -11.35 -7.32
N LYS A 383 28.08 -10.21 -7.97
CA LYS A 383 28.89 -8.98 -7.91
C LYS A 383 28.07 -7.76 -7.47
N GLY A 384 27.13 -7.95 -6.55
CA GLY A 384 26.25 -6.91 -6.00
C GLY A 384 26.78 -6.26 -4.71
N GLU A 385 27.83 -5.46 -4.80
CA GLU A 385 28.49 -4.84 -3.62
C GLU A 385 27.55 -4.02 -2.72
N MET A 386 26.51 -3.41 -3.28
CA MET A 386 25.55 -2.59 -2.51
C MET A 386 24.43 -3.40 -1.87
N THR A 387 24.16 -4.60 -2.38
CA THR A 387 22.96 -5.38 -2.06
C THR A 387 23.25 -6.76 -1.45
N GLU A 388 24.49 -7.22 -1.54
CA GLU A 388 24.99 -8.44 -0.90
C GLU A 388 25.52 -8.17 0.52
N GLY A 389 25.64 -9.23 1.32
CA GLY A 389 26.24 -9.19 2.66
C GLY A 389 25.26 -9.38 3.81
N LYS A 390 25.80 -9.62 5.00
CA LYS A 390 25.00 -9.75 6.25
C LYS A 390 24.27 -8.44 6.60
N ILE A 391 24.87 -7.30 6.25
CA ILE A 391 24.32 -5.96 6.43
C ILE A 391 24.51 -5.21 5.09
N PRO A 392 23.58 -5.37 4.14
CA PRO A 392 23.69 -4.72 2.83
C PRO A 392 23.52 -3.20 2.95
N HIS A 393 24.17 -2.44 2.06
CA HIS A 393 24.02 -0.99 1.99
C HIS A 393 22.59 -0.58 1.64
N VAL A 394 21.90 -1.38 0.83
CA VAL A 394 20.45 -1.28 0.61
C VAL A 394 19.74 -2.15 1.66
N PRO A 395 19.11 -1.56 2.70
CA PRO A 395 18.37 -2.35 3.68
C PRO A 395 17.18 -3.02 3.02
N GLU A 396 16.73 -4.15 3.57
CA GLU A 396 15.59 -4.90 3.03
C GLU A 396 15.76 -5.31 1.54
N SER A 397 17.02 -5.48 1.09
CA SER A 397 17.35 -5.92 -0.27
C SER A 397 16.80 -7.31 -0.60
N SER A 398 16.48 -8.15 0.37
CA SER A 398 15.84 -9.46 0.12
C SER A 398 14.31 -9.38 -0.03
N THR A 399 13.68 -8.32 0.44
CA THR A 399 12.23 -8.18 0.56
C THR A 399 11.74 -7.07 -0.37
N ASP A 400 11.59 -5.86 0.14
CA ASP A 400 10.93 -4.75 -0.55
C ASP A 400 11.84 -4.11 -1.62
N PHE A 401 13.16 -4.28 -1.49
CA PHE A 401 14.16 -3.73 -2.41
C PHE A 401 14.89 -4.78 -3.26
N ILE A 402 14.33 -5.98 -3.42
CA ILE A 402 14.95 -7.06 -4.21
C ILE A 402 15.18 -6.70 -5.68
N PHE A 403 14.32 -5.85 -6.25
CA PHE A 403 14.51 -5.38 -7.61
C PHE A 403 15.80 -4.55 -7.77
N ALA A 404 16.25 -3.84 -6.72
CA ALA A 404 17.53 -3.12 -6.76
C ALA A 404 18.71 -4.09 -6.87
N SER A 405 18.60 -5.26 -6.22
CA SER A 405 19.64 -6.29 -6.26
C SER A 405 19.73 -6.95 -7.63
N TRP A 406 18.57 -7.24 -8.24
CA TRP A 406 18.51 -7.73 -9.61
C TRP A 406 19.11 -6.71 -10.59
N ALA A 407 18.72 -5.44 -10.47
CA ALA A 407 19.19 -4.37 -11.35
C ALA A 407 20.70 -4.11 -11.23
N GLU A 408 21.26 -4.20 -10.03
CA GLU A 408 22.72 -4.07 -9.82
C GLU A 408 23.49 -5.18 -10.56
N GLN A 409 23.00 -6.42 -10.50
CA GLN A 409 23.70 -7.57 -11.06
C GLN A 409 23.50 -7.76 -12.56
N PHE A 410 22.28 -7.55 -13.06
CA PHE A 410 21.91 -7.82 -14.46
C PHE A 410 21.68 -6.55 -15.31
N GLY A 411 21.79 -5.37 -14.69
CA GLY A 411 21.71 -4.08 -15.36
C GLY A 411 20.36 -3.78 -15.99
N PHE A 412 20.33 -2.76 -16.82
CA PHE A 412 19.12 -2.31 -17.51
C PHE A 412 18.44 -3.42 -18.33
N LEU A 413 19.19 -4.17 -19.15
CA LEU A 413 18.60 -5.21 -20.00
C LEU A 413 17.96 -6.33 -19.17
N GLY A 414 18.63 -6.79 -18.12
CA GLY A 414 18.09 -7.80 -17.22
C GLY A 414 16.85 -7.31 -16.47
N SER A 415 16.85 -6.04 -16.04
CA SER A 415 15.68 -5.41 -15.42
C SER A 415 14.49 -5.35 -16.36
N VAL A 416 14.68 -4.90 -17.61
CA VAL A 416 13.60 -4.85 -18.61
C VAL A 416 13.03 -6.24 -18.88
N PHE A 417 13.90 -7.25 -19.00
CA PHE A 417 13.48 -8.62 -19.21
C PHE A 417 12.66 -9.18 -18.02
N LEU A 418 13.10 -8.93 -16.78
CA LEU A 418 12.35 -9.33 -15.59
C LEU A 418 10.99 -8.63 -15.52
N VAL A 419 10.94 -7.32 -15.78
CA VAL A 419 9.69 -6.55 -15.80
C VAL A 419 8.74 -7.09 -16.88
N PHE A 420 9.24 -7.46 -18.05
CA PHE A 420 8.44 -8.08 -19.10
C PHE A 420 7.79 -9.40 -18.64
N ILE A 421 8.57 -10.29 -18.01
CA ILE A 421 8.05 -11.56 -17.45
C ILE A 421 6.98 -11.27 -16.39
N LEU A 422 7.25 -10.33 -15.48
CA LEU A 422 6.33 -9.99 -14.39
C LEU A 422 5.04 -9.35 -14.91
N LEU A 423 5.09 -8.54 -15.97
CA LEU A 423 3.90 -7.96 -16.61
C LEU A 423 3.12 -8.98 -17.43
N ALA A 424 3.77 -9.99 -18.01
CA ALA A 424 3.09 -11.04 -18.78
C ALA A 424 2.06 -11.81 -17.92
N ILE A 425 2.32 -12.01 -16.62
CA ILE A 425 1.44 -12.70 -15.69
C ILE A 425 0.06 -12.00 -15.55
N PRO A 426 -0.04 -10.73 -15.09
CA PRO A 426 -1.33 -10.03 -15.00
C PRO A 426 -1.95 -9.78 -16.37
N LEU A 427 -1.17 -9.56 -17.44
CA LEU A 427 -1.73 -9.38 -18.80
C LEU A 427 -2.44 -10.65 -19.30
N ARG A 428 -1.84 -11.83 -19.07
CA ARG A 428 -2.49 -13.12 -19.37
C ARG A 428 -3.72 -13.35 -18.51
N GLY A 429 -3.66 -13.02 -17.22
CA GLY A 429 -4.83 -13.07 -16.34
C GLY A 429 -5.96 -12.16 -16.82
N LEU A 430 -5.64 -10.96 -17.32
CA LEU A 430 -6.62 -10.02 -17.87
C LEU A 430 -7.25 -10.55 -19.15
N GLN A 431 -6.44 -11.15 -20.03
CA GLN A 431 -6.96 -11.84 -21.20
C GLN A 431 -7.94 -12.96 -20.82
N ILE A 432 -7.61 -13.78 -19.81
CA ILE A 432 -8.50 -14.84 -19.30
C ILE A 432 -9.80 -14.26 -18.74
N SER A 433 -9.72 -13.11 -18.06
CA SER A 433 -10.89 -12.40 -17.55
C SER A 433 -11.84 -11.96 -18.68
N PHE A 434 -11.32 -11.42 -19.78
CA PHE A 434 -12.12 -11.01 -20.95
C PHE A 434 -12.65 -12.19 -21.76
N GLU A 435 -11.94 -13.32 -21.79
CA GLU A 435 -12.38 -14.54 -22.48
C GLU A 435 -13.43 -15.35 -21.68
N SER A 436 -13.61 -15.07 -20.39
CA SER A 436 -14.54 -15.81 -19.52
C SER A 436 -15.98 -15.46 -19.85
N LYS A 437 -16.80 -16.49 -20.14
CA LYS A 437 -18.25 -16.32 -20.35
C LYS A 437 -19.02 -16.11 -19.04
N ASP A 438 -18.51 -16.67 -17.96
CA ASP A 438 -19.08 -16.49 -16.62
C ASP A 438 -18.60 -15.16 -16.01
N ARG A 439 -19.56 -14.37 -15.53
CA ARG A 439 -19.35 -13.04 -14.96
C ARG A 439 -18.56 -13.11 -13.65
N PHE A 440 -18.82 -14.12 -12.82
CA PHE A 440 -18.07 -14.31 -11.58
C PHE A 440 -16.60 -14.63 -11.87
N GLY A 441 -16.34 -15.59 -12.77
CA GLY A 441 -14.98 -15.90 -13.23
C GLY A 441 -14.26 -14.70 -13.84
N SER A 442 -14.95 -13.88 -14.65
CA SER A 442 -14.38 -12.67 -15.22
C SER A 442 -13.95 -11.66 -14.14
N LEU A 443 -14.83 -11.34 -13.20
CA LEU A 443 -14.54 -10.39 -12.11
C LEU A 443 -13.50 -10.92 -11.12
N LEU A 444 -13.54 -12.22 -10.81
CA LEU A 444 -12.56 -12.88 -9.94
C LEU A 444 -11.16 -12.83 -10.55
N ALA A 445 -11.02 -13.20 -11.83
CA ALA A 445 -9.74 -13.11 -12.54
C ALA A 445 -9.22 -11.66 -12.55
N ALA A 446 -10.09 -10.68 -12.83
CA ALA A 446 -9.66 -9.30 -12.90
C ALA A 446 -9.28 -8.70 -11.54
N GLY A 447 -9.97 -9.07 -10.46
CA GLY A 447 -9.59 -8.67 -9.10
C GLY A 447 -8.24 -9.24 -8.68
N ILE A 448 -7.94 -10.50 -9.04
CA ILE A 448 -6.62 -11.11 -8.82
C ILE A 448 -5.55 -10.42 -9.68
N VAL A 449 -5.85 -10.12 -10.94
CA VAL A 449 -4.95 -9.37 -11.83
C VAL A 449 -4.62 -8.01 -11.24
N ALA A 450 -5.63 -7.27 -10.77
CA ALA A 450 -5.43 -5.99 -10.11
C ALA A 450 -4.51 -6.17 -8.89
N LEU A 451 -4.79 -7.13 -8.01
CA LEU A 451 -3.96 -7.44 -6.86
C LEU A 451 -2.48 -7.62 -7.25
N ILE A 452 -2.18 -8.49 -8.21
CA ILE A 452 -0.79 -8.79 -8.64
C ILE A 452 -0.15 -7.58 -9.30
N TYR A 453 -0.87 -6.91 -10.22
CA TYR A 453 -0.37 -5.75 -10.95
C TYR A 453 -0.02 -4.59 -10.03
N PHE A 454 -0.83 -4.30 -9.01
CA PHE A 454 -0.54 -3.21 -8.08
C PHE A 454 0.65 -3.50 -7.17
N HIS A 455 0.90 -4.75 -6.76
CA HIS A 455 2.13 -5.08 -6.03
C HIS A 455 3.37 -4.86 -6.91
N LEU A 456 3.30 -5.27 -8.18
CA LEU A 456 4.36 -5.05 -9.16
C LEU A 456 4.65 -3.55 -9.38
N LEU A 457 3.61 -2.78 -9.68
CA LEU A 457 3.71 -1.35 -9.94
C LEU A 457 4.25 -0.58 -8.73
N ILE A 458 3.71 -0.86 -7.55
CA ILE A 458 4.10 -0.17 -6.32
C ILE A 458 5.53 -0.52 -5.93
N ASN A 459 5.90 -1.80 -5.93
CA ASN A 459 7.23 -2.22 -5.52
C ASN A 459 8.32 -1.65 -6.46
N ILE A 460 8.18 -1.80 -7.78
CA ILE A 460 9.16 -1.25 -8.73
C ILE A 460 9.19 0.28 -8.63
N GLY A 461 8.03 0.93 -8.51
CA GLY A 461 7.94 2.38 -8.33
C GLY A 461 8.69 2.87 -7.08
N ILE A 462 8.62 2.13 -5.97
CA ILE A 462 9.37 2.43 -4.74
C ILE A 462 10.87 2.32 -4.99
N VAL A 463 11.30 1.21 -5.59
CA VAL A 463 12.72 0.93 -5.79
C VAL A 463 13.39 1.97 -6.68
N LEU A 464 12.67 2.47 -7.71
CA LEU A 464 13.08 3.57 -8.58
C LEU A 464 12.98 4.96 -7.91
N GLY A 465 12.33 5.06 -6.76
CA GLY A 465 12.07 6.33 -6.05
C GLY A 465 11.01 7.21 -6.71
N LEU A 466 10.07 6.59 -7.43
CA LEU A 466 8.90 7.24 -8.04
C LEU A 466 7.67 7.21 -7.13
N LEU A 467 7.62 6.26 -6.18
CA LEU A 467 6.49 6.04 -5.28
C LEU A 467 6.95 5.94 -3.81
N PRO A 468 6.05 6.21 -2.85
CA PRO A 468 6.36 6.15 -1.42
C PRO A 468 6.62 4.73 -0.91
N VAL A 469 7.51 4.60 0.09
CA VAL A 469 7.92 3.31 0.67
C VAL A 469 6.80 2.68 1.50
N THR A 470 6.02 1.78 0.89
CA THR A 470 4.89 1.11 1.55
C THR A 470 5.26 -0.19 2.25
N GLY A 471 6.33 -0.88 1.83
CA GLY A 471 6.72 -2.18 2.38
C GLY A 471 5.97 -3.37 1.77
N LEU A 472 5.54 -3.23 0.52
CA LEU A 472 4.91 -4.30 -0.25
C LEU A 472 5.96 -5.12 -1.01
N PRO A 473 5.94 -6.47 -0.91
CA PRO A 473 6.86 -7.33 -1.64
C PRO A 473 6.56 -7.34 -3.15
N LEU A 474 7.60 -7.60 -3.95
CA LEU A 474 7.48 -7.89 -5.37
C LEU A 474 6.95 -9.32 -5.54
N SER A 475 5.74 -9.47 -6.08
CA SER A 475 5.11 -10.77 -6.27
C SER A 475 6.01 -11.72 -7.06
N PHE A 476 6.07 -12.99 -6.62
CA PHE A 476 6.90 -14.09 -7.15
C PHE A 476 8.43 -13.97 -6.93
N VAL A 477 8.97 -12.77 -6.77
CA VAL A 477 10.43 -12.54 -6.70
C VAL A 477 10.92 -12.35 -5.27
N SER A 478 10.28 -11.47 -4.49
CA SER A 478 10.72 -11.12 -3.13
C SER A 478 10.69 -12.30 -2.16
N TYR A 479 11.58 -12.24 -1.17
CA TYR A 479 11.53 -13.16 -0.04
C TYR A 479 10.24 -12.96 0.77
N GLY A 480 9.46 -14.03 0.90
CA GLY A 480 8.21 -14.00 1.65
C GLY A 480 7.34 -15.22 1.38
N GLY A 481 7.38 -16.21 2.26
CA GLY A 481 6.68 -17.49 2.05
C GLY A 481 5.17 -17.34 1.87
N SER A 482 4.49 -16.59 2.75
CA SER A 482 3.04 -16.41 2.63
C SER A 482 2.65 -15.66 1.36
N HIS A 483 3.35 -14.58 1.02
CA HIS A 483 3.03 -13.80 -0.18
C HIS A 483 3.27 -14.61 -1.46
N LEU A 484 4.38 -15.38 -1.53
CA LEU A 484 4.67 -16.26 -2.65
C LEU A 484 3.59 -17.32 -2.84
N ILE A 485 3.26 -18.05 -1.76
CA ILE A 485 2.25 -19.11 -1.79
C ILE A 485 0.88 -18.55 -2.17
N MET A 486 0.47 -17.42 -1.59
CA MET A 486 -0.82 -16.80 -1.90
C MET A 486 -0.88 -16.25 -3.33
N SER A 487 0.22 -15.72 -3.86
CA SER A 487 0.30 -15.29 -5.26
C SER A 487 0.16 -16.49 -6.22
N MET A 488 0.78 -17.63 -5.90
CA MET A 488 0.65 -18.87 -6.65
C MET A 488 -0.75 -19.48 -6.55
N VAL A 489 -1.39 -19.42 -5.38
CA VAL A 489 -2.81 -19.79 -5.20
C VAL A 489 -3.70 -18.92 -6.09
N ALA A 490 -3.45 -17.62 -6.14
CA ALA A 490 -4.23 -16.69 -6.96
C ALA A 490 -4.07 -17.00 -8.47
N VAL A 491 -2.86 -17.32 -8.93
CA VAL A 491 -2.63 -17.83 -10.30
C VAL A 491 -3.35 -19.17 -10.53
N GLY A 492 -3.35 -20.07 -9.53
CA GLY A 492 -4.11 -21.32 -9.59
C GLY A 492 -5.61 -21.08 -9.84
N ILE A 493 -6.20 -20.07 -9.20
CA ILE A 493 -7.59 -19.66 -9.45
C ILE A 493 -7.78 -19.16 -10.89
N ILE A 494 -6.86 -18.33 -11.41
CA ILE A 494 -6.91 -17.86 -12.81
C ILE A 494 -6.87 -19.05 -13.79
N ILE A 495 -6.00 -20.03 -13.55
CA ILE A 495 -5.93 -21.25 -14.37
C ILE A 495 -7.22 -22.05 -14.25
N SER A 496 -7.80 -22.16 -13.05
CA SER A 496 -9.09 -22.83 -12.83
C SER A 496 -10.22 -22.21 -13.67
N ILE A 497 -10.24 -20.88 -13.76
CA ILE A 497 -11.18 -20.11 -14.60
C ILE A 497 -10.95 -20.44 -16.08
N LYS A 498 -9.69 -20.40 -16.56
CA LYS A 498 -9.35 -20.71 -17.96
C LYS A 498 -9.78 -22.13 -18.36
N ILE A 499 -9.57 -23.12 -17.49
CA ILE A 499 -9.95 -24.52 -17.76
C ILE A 499 -11.47 -24.67 -17.92
N ARG A 500 -12.25 -23.85 -17.20
CA ARG A 500 -13.71 -23.97 -17.07
C ARG A 500 -14.48 -22.86 -17.78
N LYS A 501 -13.84 -21.98 -18.55
CA LYS A 501 -14.47 -20.83 -19.25
C LYS A 501 -15.62 -21.17 -20.22
N HIS A 502 -15.84 -22.45 -20.52
CA HIS A 502 -16.88 -22.95 -21.42
C HIS A 502 -17.80 -23.98 -20.76
N ALA A 503 -17.59 -24.32 -19.49
CA ALA A 503 -18.47 -25.21 -18.76
C ALA A 503 -19.59 -24.34 -18.15
N ASN A 504 -20.77 -24.36 -18.79
CA ASN A 504 -22.00 -23.89 -18.19
C ASN A 504 -22.55 -24.96 -17.25
#